data_AF-A0A4R1YKQ1-F1
#
_entry.id   AF-A0A4R1YKQ1-F1
#
_cell.length_a   1.000
_cell.length_b   1.000
_cell.length_c   1.000
_cell.angle_alpha   90.00
_cell.angle_beta   90.00
_cell.angle_gamma   90.00
#
_symmetry.space_group_name_H-M   'P 1'
#
loop_
_entity.id
_entity.type
_entity.pdbx_description
1 polymer ?
#
loop_
_entity_poly.entity_id
_entity_poly.type
_entity_poly.pdbx_seq_one_letter_code
_entity_poly.pdbx_strand_id
1 'polypeptide(L)'
;MWHFLFRWFGALRRGRDGLSPRALAAALMLGTPAMAGDVPFDPEATLAELAPLATPADDPDLSDTARLKAGILCVAWARDMIAQHWRVLDRLDGPGTWSRARQQLWLQAGWVEEFEARQLRPVIDAASQTDLLAVWWPDGVRTEAGSESALRMHRFCTGLPGLLGTITPDTPHGF
;
A
#
# COMPACT_ATOMS: atom_id res chain seq x y z
N MET A 1 -38.90 34.86 -13.55
CA MET A 1 -40.25 34.59 -13.01
C MET A 1 -40.43 33.08 -13.01
N TRP A 2 -40.57 32.43 -11.85
CA TRP A 2 -41.78 32.36 -10.99
C TRP A 2 -42.87 31.46 -11.60
N HIS A 3 -43.55 30.55 -10.89
CA HIS A 3 -43.35 29.93 -9.55
C HIS A 3 -44.47 28.87 -9.32
N PHE A 4 -44.28 27.90 -8.39
CA PHE A 4 -45.36 27.16 -7.66
C PHE A 4 -46.34 26.26 -8.48
N LEU A 5 -47.06 25.23 -7.98
CA LEU A 5 -47.11 24.34 -6.78
C LEU A 5 -47.39 22.90 -7.31
N PHE A 6 -47.01 21.74 -6.74
CA PHE A 6 -47.10 21.13 -5.39
C PHE A 6 -48.50 20.57 -4.99
N ARG A 7 -48.50 19.37 -4.35
CA ARG A 7 -49.63 18.53 -3.80
C ARG A 7 -50.36 17.64 -4.82
N TRP A 8 -50.85 16.41 -4.51
CA TRP A 8 -50.80 15.51 -3.32
C TRP A 8 -50.19 14.14 -3.73
N PHE A 9 -49.42 13.43 -2.91
CA PHE A 9 -49.81 12.61 -1.74
C PHE A 9 -50.79 11.44 -2.00
N GLY A 10 -50.24 10.22 -2.01
CA GLY A 10 -50.96 8.94 -1.98
C GLY A 10 -50.02 7.83 -1.54
N ALA A 11 -50.06 7.45 -0.25
CA ALA A 11 -49.09 6.54 0.36
C ALA A 11 -49.67 5.14 0.60
N LEU A 12 -48.87 4.07 0.44
CA LEU A 12 -48.87 2.86 1.29
C LEU A 12 -47.89 1.77 0.80
N ARG A 13 -46.74 1.62 1.49
CA ARG A 13 -45.97 0.36 1.75
C ARG A 13 -44.74 0.69 2.61
N ARG A 14 -44.86 0.94 3.92
CA ARG A 14 -45.05 -0.05 5.00
C ARG A 14 -44.03 -1.21 4.92
N GLY A 15 -43.03 -1.22 5.81
CA GLY A 15 -42.42 -2.46 6.30
C GLY A 15 -40.93 -2.71 6.02
N ARG A 16 -40.01 -1.85 6.51
CA ARG A 16 -38.76 -2.30 7.18
C ARG A 16 -38.12 -1.17 7.98
N ASP A 17 -37.34 -1.54 8.99
CA ASP A 17 -36.95 -0.67 10.10
C ASP A 17 -35.79 0.27 9.76
N GLY A 18 -35.84 1.47 10.36
CA GLY A 18 -34.99 2.59 9.98
C GLY A 18 -33.61 2.59 10.62
N LEU A 19 -32.61 2.03 9.94
CA LEU A 19 -31.22 2.45 10.15
C LEU A 19 -31.03 3.85 9.56
N SER A 20 -30.95 4.87 10.42
CA SER A 20 -30.79 6.26 9.95
C SER A 20 -29.40 6.45 9.29
N PRO A 21 -29.29 7.25 8.21
CA PRO A 21 -27.98 7.54 7.60
C PRO A 21 -27.04 8.30 8.56
N ARG A 22 -27.56 8.92 9.63
CA ARG A 22 -26.76 9.50 10.72
C ARG A 22 -26.07 8.44 11.59
N ALA A 23 -26.63 7.24 11.73
CA ALA A 23 -25.97 6.16 12.47
C ALA A 23 -24.75 5.61 11.71
N LEU A 24 -24.85 5.49 10.38
CA LEU A 24 -23.71 5.08 9.54
C LEU A 24 -22.59 6.15 9.56
N ALA A 25 -22.96 7.43 9.49
CA ALA A 25 -22.00 8.53 9.63
C ALA A 25 -21.34 8.59 11.03
N ALA A 26 -22.05 8.22 12.10
CA ALA A 26 -21.48 8.12 13.44
C ALA A 26 -20.47 6.96 13.57
N ALA A 27 -20.74 5.81 12.93
CA ALA A 27 -19.82 4.67 12.91
C ALA A 27 -18.49 4.99 12.20
N LEU A 28 -18.53 5.83 11.16
CA LEU A 28 -17.33 6.32 10.45
C LEU A 28 -16.60 7.47 11.17
N MET A 29 -17.21 8.08 12.20
CA MET A 29 -16.64 9.19 12.98
C MET A 29 -16.08 8.77 14.35
N LEU A 30 -16.15 7.47 14.69
CA LEU A 30 -15.45 6.89 15.84
C LEU A 30 -14.07 6.32 15.45
N GLY A 31 -13.45 6.93 14.43
CA GLY A 31 -12.00 6.87 14.27
C GLY A 31 -11.34 7.55 15.47
N THR A 32 -11.01 6.77 16.51
CA THR A 32 -9.87 7.11 17.35
C THR A 32 -8.70 7.43 16.42
N PRO A 33 -7.99 8.55 16.57
CA PRO A 33 -6.76 8.75 15.80
C PRO A 33 -5.88 7.53 16.08
N ALA A 34 -5.38 6.89 15.02
CA ALA A 34 -4.35 5.87 15.17
C ALA A 34 -3.17 6.56 15.86
N MET A 35 -3.03 6.33 17.16
CA MET A 35 -1.84 6.72 17.89
C MET A 35 -0.73 5.89 17.27
N ALA A 36 0.22 6.56 16.64
CA ALA A 36 1.42 5.90 16.15
C ALA A 36 2.02 5.09 17.32
N GLY A 37 2.12 3.79 17.14
CA GLY A 37 2.67 2.90 18.14
C GLY A 37 4.17 3.09 18.21
N ASP A 38 4.73 3.06 19.42
CA ASP A 38 6.18 2.90 19.61
C ASP A 38 6.68 1.48 19.20
N VAL A 39 5.88 0.74 18.42
CA VAL A 39 6.17 -0.61 17.91
C VAL A 39 6.61 -0.47 16.45
N PRO A 40 7.90 -0.64 16.13
CA PRO A 40 8.36 -0.58 14.75
C PRO A 40 7.76 -1.72 13.91
N PHE A 41 7.62 -1.50 12.61
CA PHE A 41 7.15 -2.49 11.64
C PHE A 41 7.82 -3.85 11.84
N ASP A 42 7.02 -4.89 12.10
CA ASP A 42 7.48 -6.28 12.20
C ASP A 42 7.40 -6.97 10.81
N PRO A 43 8.54 -7.14 10.11
CA PRO A 43 8.58 -7.85 8.83
C PRO A 43 8.36 -9.36 9.00
N GLU A 44 8.68 -9.95 10.16
CA GLU A 44 8.58 -11.40 10.35
C GLU A 44 7.12 -11.81 10.58
N ALA A 45 6.40 -11.11 11.44
CA ALA A 45 4.95 -11.32 11.60
C ALA A 45 4.18 -10.99 10.31
N THR A 46 4.51 -9.88 9.64
CA THR A 46 3.84 -9.48 8.38
C THR A 46 4.08 -10.50 7.26
N LEU A 47 5.30 -11.02 7.12
CA LEU A 47 5.62 -12.05 6.12
C LEU A 47 5.06 -13.42 6.50
N ALA A 48 4.92 -13.75 7.78
CA ALA A 48 4.27 -14.98 8.23
C ALA A 48 2.75 -14.98 7.92
N GLU A 49 2.06 -13.83 8.08
CA GLU A 49 0.66 -13.66 7.69
C GLU A 49 0.47 -13.88 6.17
N LEU A 50 1.36 -13.31 5.36
CA LEU A 50 1.22 -13.28 3.90
C LEU A 50 1.95 -14.44 3.18
N ALA A 51 2.65 -15.32 3.91
CA ALA A 51 3.44 -16.44 3.37
C ALA A 51 2.69 -17.33 2.36
N PRO A 52 1.38 -17.64 2.50
CA PRO A 52 0.64 -18.42 1.50
C PRO A 52 0.62 -17.82 0.08
N LEU A 53 0.85 -16.51 -0.07
CA LEU A 53 0.93 -15.82 -1.37
C LEU A 53 2.30 -15.96 -2.06
N ALA A 54 3.35 -16.32 -1.31
CA ALA A 54 4.72 -16.42 -1.80
C ALA A 54 5.06 -17.80 -2.38
N THR A 55 4.25 -18.81 -2.08
CA THR A 55 4.29 -20.13 -2.72
C THR A 55 3.41 -20.14 -3.98
N PRO A 56 3.88 -20.64 -5.13
CA PRO A 56 3.00 -20.93 -6.26
C PRO A 56 2.07 -22.08 -5.86
N ALA A 57 0.81 -21.77 -5.57
CA ALA A 57 -0.15 -22.72 -5.03
C ALA A 57 -0.85 -23.51 -6.14
N ASP A 58 -0.99 -24.82 -5.94
CA ASP A 58 -1.96 -25.67 -6.64
C ASP A 58 -3.43 -25.38 -6.18
N ASP A 59 -3.58 -24.57 -5.13
CA ASP A 59 -4.86 -24.19 -4.52
C ASP A 59 -5.19 -22.71 -4.85
N PRO A 60 -6.30 -22.41 -5.56
CA PRO A 60 -6.62 -21.06 -6.02
C PRO A 60 -7.20 -20.13 -4.94
N ASP A 61 -7.67 -20.64 -3.79
CA ASP A 61 -8.52 -19.92 -2.80
C ASP A 61 -7.77 -18.92 -1.89
N LEU A 62 -6.70 -18.31 -2.41
CA LEU A 62 -6.01 -17.17 -1.79
C LEU A 62 -6.85 -15.89 -1.96
N SER A 63 -7.44 -15.40 -0.87
CA SER A 63 -8.36 -14.26 -0.90
C SER A 63 -7.77 -13.00 -1.56
N ASP A 64 -8.59 -12.28 -2.32
CA ASP A 64 -8.17 -11.04 -2.99
C ASP A 64 -7.74 -9.95 -2.00
N THR A 65 -8.31 -9.93 -0.79
CA THR A 65 -7.86 -9.05 0.31
C THR A 65 -6.41 -9.29 0.69
N ALA A 66 -5.95 -10.55 0.72
CA ALA A 66 -4.56 -10.87 1.01
C ALA A 66 -3.62 -10.45 -0.12
N ARG A 67 -4.02 -10.70 -1.38
CA ARG A 67 -3.29 -10.24 -2.58
C ARG A 67 -3.16 -8.71 -2.61
N LEU A 68 -4.25 -8.01 -2.31
CA LEU A 68 -4.31 -6.55 -2.18
C LEU A 68 -3.38 -6.03 -1.08
N LYS A 69 -3.43 -6.66 0.11
CA LYS A 69 -2.57 -6.31 1.26
C LYS A 69 -1.09 -6.49 0.93
N ALA A 70 -0.71 -7.61 0.30
CA ALA A 70 0.66 -7.86 -0.15
C ALA A 70 1.13 -6.87 -1.23
N GLY A 71 0.27 -6.50 -2.18
CA GLY A 71 0.62 -5.52 -3.20
C GLY A 71 0.86 -4.11 -2.61
N ILE A 72 -0.04 -3.64 -1.75
CA ILE A 72 0.10 -2.35 -1.04
C ILE A 72 1.35 -2.35 -0.15
N LEU A 73 1.62 -3.43 0.58
CA LEU A 73 2.84 -3.63 1.37
C LEU A 73 4.10 -3.44 0.53
N CYS A 74 4.19 -4.14 -0.62
CA CYS A 74 5.37 -4.12 -1.46
C CYS A 74 5.60 -2.78 -2.17
N VAL A 75 4.53 -2.08 -2.57
CA VAL A 75 4.62 -0.73 -3.11
C VAL A 75 5.12 0.27 -2.06
N ALA A 76 4.61 0.20 -0.83
CA ALA A 76 5.04 1.08 0.27
C ALA A 76 6.50 0.80 0.69
N TRP A 77 6.85 -0.48 0.88
CA TRP A 77 8.22 -0.91 1.21
C TRP A 77 9.23 -0.46 0.14
N ALA A 78 8.93 -0.68 -1.14
CA ALA A 78 9.82 -0.30 -2.24
C ALA A 78 10.02 1.23 -2.32
N ARG A 79 8.97 2.02 -2.04
CA ARG A 79 9.05 3.49 -1.97
C ARG A 79 9.98 3.96 -0.84
N ASP A 80 9.91 3.37 0.35
CA ASP A 80 10.89 3.69 1.42
C ASP A 80 12.31 3.20 1.08
N MET A 81 12.48 2.00 0.51
CA MET A 81 13.80 1.52 0.07
C MET A 81 14.48 2.47 -0.92
N ILE A 82 13.74 2.95 -1.92
CA ILE A 82 14.25 3.96 -2.88
C ILE A 82 14.56 5.27 -2.16
N ALA A 83 13.70 5.73 -1.26
CA ALA A 83 13.93 6.95 -0.48
C ALA A 83 15.13 6.84 0.48
N GLN A 84 15.39 5.67 1.07
CA GLN A 84 16.59 5.41 1.88
C GLN A 84 17.87 5.53 1.04
N HIS A 85 17.92 4.86 -0.11
CA HIS A 85 19.08 4.93 -1.01
C HIS A 85 19.27 6.34 -1.59
N TRP A 86 18.19 7.06 -1.94
CA TRP A 86 18.29 8.44 -2.40
C TRP A 86 18.90 9.36 -1.33
N ARG A 87 18.51 9.21 -0.06
CA ARG A 87 19.11 9.90 1.09
C ARG A 87 20.57 9.47 1.37
N VAL A 88 21.06 8.37 0.82
CA VAL A 88 22.50 8.03 0.82
C VAL A 88 23.21 8.80 -0.30
N LEU A 89 22.68 8.77 -1.53
CA LEU A 89 23.28 9.45 -2.69
C LEU A 89 23.29 10.99 -2.54
N ASP A 90 22.30 11.59 -1.88
CA ASP A 90 22.31 13.03 -1.55
C ASP A 90 23.41 13.41 -0.55
N ARG A 91 23.92 12.46 0.25
CA ARG A 91 25.05 12.66 1.17
C ARG A 91 26.42 12.33 0.56
N LEU A 92 26.47 11.42 -0.42
CA LEU A 92 27.72 11.00 -1.09
C LEU A 92 28.01 11.85 -2.34
N ASP A 93 27.07 11.96 -3.27
CA ASP A 93 27.23 12.70 -4.52
C ASP A 93 26.92 14.20 -4.35
N GLY A 94 26.19 14.56 -3.29
CA GLY A 94 25.58 15.88 -3.11
C GLY A 94 24.20 16.00 -3.79
N PRO A 95 23.29 16.84 -3.27
CA PRO A 95 21.91 16.93 -3.74
C PRO A 95 21.81 17.50 -5.16
N GLY A 96 20.82 17.02 -5.92
CA GLY A 96 20.54 17.48 -7.29
C GLY A 96 21.52 16.99 -8.37
N THR A 97 22.50 16.15 -8.01
CA THR A 97 23.36 15.46 -8.97
C THR A 97 22.61 14.36 -9.73
N TRP A 98 23.21 13.84 -10.81
CA TRP A 98 22.65 12.73 -11.60
C TRP A 98 23.72 11.66 -11.90
N SER A 99 24.13 10.94 -10.85
CA SER A 99 25.00 9.78 -10.98
C SER A 99 24.26 8.59 -11.59
N ARG A 100 25.00 7.62 -12.16
CA ARG A 100 24.43 6.36 -12.67
C ARG A 100 23.73 5.54 -11.55
N ALA A 101 24.10 5.75 -10.29
CA ALA A 101 23.37 5.22 -9.13
C ALA A 101 21.94 5.81 -9.03
N ARG A 102 21.78 7.12 -9.17
CA ARG A 102 20.46 7.80 -9.20
C ARG A 102 19.63 7.37 -10.41
N GLN A 103 20.26 7.19 -11.58
CA GLN A 103 19.59 6.65 -12.76
C GLN A 103 19.01 5.25 -12.50
N GLN A 104 19.73 4.38 -11.79
CA GLN A 104 19.25 3.04 -11.42
C GLN A 104 18.07 3.10 -10.44
N LEU A 105 18.14 3.96 -9.40
CA LEU A 105 17.02 4.18 -8.47
C LEU A 105 15.78 4.75 -9.16
N TRP A 106 15.97 5.64 -10.14
CA TRP A 106 14.87 6.22 -10.92
C TRP A 106 14.16 5.17 -11.80
N LEU A 107 14.92 4.26 -12.41
CA LEU A 107 14.33 3.11 -13.12
C LEU A 107 13.56 2.19 -12.16
N GLN A 108 14.08 1.97 -10.94
CA GLN A 108 13.38 1.20 -9.91
C GLN A 108 12.10 1.88 -9.43
N ALA A 109 12.06 3.20 -9.32
CA ALA A 109 10.83 3.95 -9.03
C ALA A 109 9.76 3.75 -10.11
N GLY A 110 10.14 3.84 -11.39
CA GLY A 110 9.25 3.55 -12.51
C GLY A 110 8.70 2.11 -12.50
N TRP A 111 9.46 1.13 -11.99
CA TRP A 111 8.95 -0.24 -11.81
C TRP A 111 7.95 -0.38 -10.66
N VAL A 112 8.05 0.43 -9.59
CA VAL A 112 7.00 0.51 -8.55
C VAL A 112 5.72 1.10 -9.12
N GLU A 113 5.84 2.21 -9.85
CA GLU A 113 4.71 2.90 -10.48
C GLU A 113 3.99 2.01 -11.50
N GLU A 114 4.74 1.23 -12.30
CA GLU A 114 4.16 0.30 -13.28
C GLU A 114 3.51 -0.94 -12.61
N PHE A 115 4.05 -1.47 -11.50
CA PHE A 115 3.38 -2.52 -10.71
C PHE A 115 2.07 -1.98 -10.10
N GLU A 116 2.12 -0.84 -9.41
CA GLU A 116 0.93 -0.17 -8.85
C GLU A 116 -0.14 0.10 -9.93
N ALA A 117 0.26 0.67 -11.07
CA ALA A 117 -0.64 0.99 -12.18
C ALA A 117 -1.31 -0.24 -12.81
N ARG A 118 -0.62 -1.38 -12.89
CA ARG A 118 -1.14 -2.61 -13.54
C ARG A 118 -1.98 -3.49 -12.63
N GLN A 119 -1.68 -3.56 -11.34
CA GLN A 119 -2.25 -4.58 -10.44
C GLN A 119 -3.05 -3.99 -9.26
N LEU A 120 -2.71 -2.78 -8.79
CA LEU A 120 -3.45 -2.12 -7.69
C LEU A 120 -4.46 -1.11 -8.22
N ARG A 121 -4.06 -0.21 -9.12
CA ARG A 121 -4.94 0.83 -9.67
C ARG A 121 -6.23 0.33 -10.35
N PRO A 122 -6.31 -0.88 -10.95
CA PRO A 122 -7.58 -1.41 -11.48
C PRO A 122 -8.58 -1.85 -10.41
N VAL A 123 -8.12 -2.18 -9.20
CA VAL A 123 -8.98 -2.69 -8.10
C VAL A 123 -9.17 -1.69 -6.96
N ILE A 124 -8.26 -0.73 -6.79
CA ILE A 124 -8.32 0.30 -5.75
C ILE A 124 -7.60 1.59 -6.17
N ASP A 125 -8.16 2.76 -5.83
CA ASP A 125 -7.51 4.05 -6.09
C ASP A 125 -6.40 4.36 -5.05
N ALA A 126 -5.49 5.28 -5.37
CA ALA A 126 -4.34 5.57 -4.52
C ALA A 126 -4.66 6.26 -3.19
N ALA A 127 -5.80 6.96 -3.05
CA ALA A 127 -6.22 7.49 -1.76
C ALA A 127 -6.68 6.34 -0.86
N SER A 128 -7.56 5.47 -1.37
CA SER A 128 -7.99 4.26 -0.67
C SER A 128 -6.82 3.30 -0.35
N GLN A 129 -5.79 3.22 -1.20
CA GLN A 129 -4.54 2.49 -0.88
C GLN A 129 -3.77 3.12 0.28
N THR A 130 -3.72 4.46 0.35
CA THR A 130 -3.06 5.19 1.43
C THR A 130 -3.81 5.03 2.75
N ASP A 131 -5.14 5.07 2.70
CA ASP A 131 -6.00 4.84 3.87
C ASP A 131 -5.84 3.40 4.40
N LEU A 132 -5.85 2.39 3.52
CA LEU A 132 -5.60 0.99 3.92
C LEU A 132 -4.18 0.77 4.45
N LEU A 133 -3.17 1.43 3.89
CA LEU A 133 -1.79 1.38 4.41
C LEU A 133 -1.75 1.89 5.86
N ALA A 134 -2.39 3.03 6.15
CA ALA A 134 -2.47 3.60 7.48
C ALA A 134 -3.33 2.78 8.47
N VAL A 135 -4.28 1.98 7.98
CA VAL A 135 -5.08 1.05 8.81
C VAL A 135 -4.32 -0.23 9.13
N TRP A 136 -3.50 -0.76 8.21
CA TRP A 136 -2.78 -2.01 8.40
C TRP A 136 -1.40 -1.84 9.04
N TRP A 137 -0.70 -0.75 8.74
CA TRP A 137 0.61 -0.41 9.29
C TRP A 137 0.66 1.10 9.60
N PRO A 138 0.00 1.56 10.68
CA PRO A 138 -0.09 3.00 11.03
C PRO A 138 1.27 3.68 11.19
N ASP A 139 2.27 2.91 11.64
CA ASP A 139 3.66 3.35 11.87
C ASP A 139 4.52 3.28 10.59
N GLY A 140 3.90 2.93 9.46
CA GLY A 140 4.52 2.75 8.17
C GLY A 140 5.15 1.37 7.97
N VAL A 141 5.64 1.13 6.75
CA VAL A 141 6.30 -0.11 6.35
C VAL A 141 7.77 0.22 6.10
N ARG A 142 8.67 -0.22 7.00
CA ARG A 142 10.09 0.14 6.93
C ARG A 142 11.01 -0.95 7.49
N THR A 143 12.04 -1.27 6.71
CA THR A 143 13.21 -2.05 7.14
C THR A 143 14.46 -1.19 6.94
N GLU A 144 15.61 -1.51 7.56
CA GLU A 144 16.87 -0.84 7.21
C GLU A 144 17.42 -1.39 5.88
N ALA A 145 17.91 -0.53 4.98
CA ALA A 145 18.54 -0.97 3.73
C ALA A 145 19.76 -1.88 4.00
N GLY A 146 19.92 -2.95 3.23
CA GLY A 146 20.96 -3.98 3.47
C GLY A 146 20.73 -4.88 4.70
N SER A 147 19.67 -4.69 5.48
CA SER A 147 19.32 -5.60 6.58
C SER A 147 18.78 -6.94 6.09
N GLU A 148 18.91 -7.99 6.92
CA GLU A 148 18.30 -9.30 6.63
C GLU A 148 16.77 -9.18 6.41
N SER A 149 16.11 -8.30 7.16
CA SER A 149 14.69 -7.97 7.00
C SER A 149 14.38 -7.38 5.62
N ALA A 150 15.21 -6.46 5.11
CA ALA A 150 15.05 -5.94 3.75
C ALA A 150 15.25 -7.05 2.69
N LEU A 151 16.21 -7.96 2.91
CA LEU A 151 16.44 -9.12 2.06
C LEU A 151 15.27 -10.14 2.09
N ARG A 152 14.57 -10.29 3.23
CA ARG A 152 13.33 -11.09 3.30
C ARG A 152 12.16 -10.41 2.58
N MET A 153 11.93 -9.12 2.86
CA MET A 153 10.89 -8.30 2.22
C MET A 153 11.06 -8.29 0.69
N HIS A 154 12.29 -8.13 0.21
CA HIS A 154 12.63 -8.28 -1.20
C HIS A 154 12.15 -9.63 -1.75
N ARG A 155 12.65 -10.74 -1.20
CA ARG A 155 12.36 -12.10 -1.72
C ARG A 155 10.86 -12.38 -1.79
N PHE A 156 10.09 -11.88 -0.82
CA PHE A 156 8.63 -11.92 -0.86
C PHE A 156 8.07 -11.09 -2.03
N CYS A 157 8.38 -9.79 -2.09
CA CYS A 157 7.84 -8.88 -3.11
C CYS A 157 8.25 -9.23 -4.54
N THR A 158 9.42 -9.85 -4.75
CA THR A 158 9.88 -10.36 -6.05
C THR A 158 9.32 -11.75 -6.39
N GLY A 159 8.75 -12.46 -5.42
CA GLY A 159 8.11 -13.76 -5.60
C GLY A 159 6.62 -13.70 -5.95
N LEU A 160 5.97 -12.54 -5.74
CA LEU A 160 4.55 -12.35 -6.05
C LEU A 160 4.29 -12.40 -7.57
N PRO A 161 3.32 -13.20 -8.06
CA PRO A 161 3.01 -13.29 -9.48
C PRO A 161 2.69 -11.92 -10.12
N GLY A 162 3.54 -11.49 -11.06
CA GLY A 162 3.31 -10.29 -11.86
C GLY A 162 3.72 -8.95 -11.24
N LEU A 163 4.63 -8.94 -10.24
CA LEU A 163 5.15 -7.73 -9.58
C LEU A 163 6.71 -7.72 -9.54
N LEU A 164 7.29 -6.53 -9.29
CA LEU A 164 8.67 -6.20 -8.89
C LEU A 164 9.83 -7.22 -9.04
N GLY A 165 10.03 -7.86 -10.19
CA GLY A 165 11.17 -8.78 -10.39
C GLY A 165 12.60 -8.19 -10.36
N THR A 166 12.78 -6.91 -9.98
CA THR A 166 14.00 -6.12 -10.29
C THR A 166 14.42 -5.03 -9.27
N ILE A 167 13.73 -4.84 -8.15
CA ILE A 167 14.13 -3.86 -7.11
C ILE A 167 15.05 -4.52 -6.09
N THR A 168 16.31 -4.72 -6.46
CA THR A 168 17.36 -5.28 -5.59
C THR A 168 17.56 -4.42 -4.32
N PRO A 169 17.65 -4.99 -3.11
CA PRO A 169 17.68 -4.22 -1.87
C PRO A 169 19.10 -3.70 -1.54
N ASP A 170 20.07 -4.20 -2.31
CA ASP A 170 21.51 -4.02 -2.19
C ASP A 170 22.07 -3.14 -3.34
N THR A 171 21.21 -2.60 -4.23
CA THR A 171 21.68 -1.76 -5.34
C THR A 171 21.78 -0.28 -4.97
N PRO A 172 22.90 0.41 -5.28
CA PRO A 172 24.07 -0.06 -6.04
C PRO A 172 25.32 -0.24 -5.17
N HIS A 173 25.47 -1.40 -4.52
CA HIS A 173 26.80 -1.93 -4.19
C HIS A 173 27.51 -2.32 -5.49
N GLY A 174 28.12 -1.31 -6.15
CA GLY A 174 28.64 -1.44 -7.52
C GLY A 174 29.24 -0.15 -8.10
N PHE A 175 29.84 0.69 -7.25
CA PHE A 175 30.77 1.77 -7.60
C PHE A 175 32.01 1.67 -6.71
#